data_AF-K0VEP1-F1
#
_entry.id   AF-K0VEP1-F1
#
_cell.length_a   1.000
_cell.length_b   1.000
_cell.length_c   1.000
_cell.angle_alpha   90.00
_cell.angle_beta   90.00
_cell.angle_gamma   90.00
#
_symmetry.space_group_name_H-M   'P 1'
#
loop_
_entity.id
_entity.type
_entity.pdbx_description
1 polymer ?
#
loop_
_entity_poly.entity_id
_entity_poly.type
_entity_poly.pdbx_seq_one_letter_code
_entity_poly.pdbx_strand_id
1 'polypeptide(L)' 'MTLLQSLISLDDSEINLVTDAVQQWCSEKKLDIESTEGRRAITIAVDLVQTNIAPEKLLAELSQQMDRR' A
#
# COMPACT_ATOMS: atom_id res chain seq x y z
N MET A 1 0.93 -7.82 -19.82
CA MET A 1 0.40 -8.64 -18.70
C MET A 1 -0.31 -7.70 -17.75
N THR A 2 -1.57 -7.96 -17.47
CA THR A 2 -2.54 -7.04 -16.85
C THR A 2 -2.37 -6.96 -15.33
N LEU A 3 -2.23 -5.73 -14.82
CA LEU A 3 -2.14 -5.35 -13.39
C LEU A 3 -3.34 -5.84 -12.53
N LEU A 4 -4.41 -6.32 -13.16
CA LEU A 4 -5.65 -6.74 -12.53
C LEU A 4 -5.60 -8.11 -11.83
N GLN A 5 -4.54 -8.92 -12.02
CA GLN A 5 -4.45 -10.26 -11.42
C GLN A 5 -3.87 -10.27 -10.00
N SER A 6 -3.22 -9.19 -9.54
CA SER A 6 -2.71 -9.10 -8.16
C SER A 6 -3.80 -8.77 -7.13
N LEU A 7 -4.99 -8.32 -7.54
CA LEU A 7 -6.09 -8.04 -6.62
C LEU A 7 -6.88 -9.28 -6.17
N ILE A 8 -6.51 -10.50 -6.60
CA ILE A 8 -7.36 -11.69 -6.47
C ILE A 8 -6.97 -12.62 -5.28
N SER A 9 -5.95 -12.31 -4.47
CA SER A 9 -5.63 -13.17 -3.30
C SER A 9 -5.36 -12.45 -1.99
N LEU A 10 -5.73 -11.17 -1.84
CA LEU A 10 -5.70 -10.58 -0.50
C LEU A 10 -6.90 -11.10 0.29
N ASP A 11 -6.65 -11.64 1.48
CA ASP A 11 -7.71 -11.90 2.44
C ASP A 11 -8.19 -10.60 3.12
N ASP A 12 -9.28 -10.66 3.88
CA ASP A 12 -9.85 -9.49 4.54
C ASP A 12 -8.86 -8.81 5.51
N SER A 13 -7.97 -9.58 6.14
CA SER A 13 -6.96 -9.04 7.05
C SER A 13 -5.86 -8.29 6.29
N GLU A 14 -5.46 -8.82 5.14
CA GLU A 14 -4.52 -8.18 4.23
C GLU A 14 -5.10 -6.92 3.60
N ILE A 15 -6.40 -6.92 3.23
CA ILE A 15 -7.11 -5.73 2.74
C ILE A 15 -7.12 -4.63 3.81
N ASN A 16 -7.45 -4.98 5.06
CA ASN A 16 -7.43 -4.02 6.17
C ASN A 16 -6.03 -3.46 6.38
N LEU A 17 -5.02 -4.33 6.35
CA LEU A 17 -3.63 -3.93 6.52
C LEU A 17 -3.15 -2.94 5.43
N VAL A 18 -3.47 -3.22 4.16
CA VAL A 18 -3.19 -2.29 3.05
C VAL A 18 -3.93 -0.97 3.25
N THR A 19 -5.22 -1.03 3.57
CA THR A 19 -6.07 0.16 3.70
C THR A 19 -5.58 1.06 4.84
N ASP A 20 -5.31 0.49 6.01
CA ASP A 20 -4.84 1.23 7.19
C ASP A 20 -3.48 1.89 6.92
N ALA A 21 -2.52 1.16 6.34
CA ALA A 21 -1.20 1.69 6.04
C ALA A 21 -1.24 2.82 5.00
N VAL A 22 -2.03 2.66 3.94
CA VAL A 22 -2.17 3.68 2.88
C VAL A 22 -2.91 4.91 3.41
N GLN A 23 -3.98 4.71 4.16
CA GLN A 23 -4.75 5.81 4.76
C GLN A 23 -3.88 6.63 5.72
N GLN A 24 -3.10 5.94 6.55
CA GLN A 24 -2.16 6.59 7.46
C GLN A 24 -1.09 7.37 6.69
N TRP A 25 -0.44 6.75 5.70
CA TRP A 25 0.58 7.42 4.90
C TRP A 25 0.04 8.66 4.16
N CYS A 26 -1.15 8.56 3.56
CA CYS A 26 -1.80 9.68 2.88
C CYS A 26 -2.12 10.81 3.87
N SER A 27 -2.60 10.49 5.07
CA SER A 27 -2.86 11.46 6.13
C SER A 27 -1.58 12.20 6.56
N GLU A 28 -0.48 11.47 6.78
CA GLU A 28 0.82 12.04 7.16
C GLU A 28 1.37 12.99 6.08
N LYS A 29 1.17 12.65 4.80
CA LYS A 29 1.61 13.45 3.66
C LYS A 29 0.59 14.51 3.21
N LYS A 30 -0.60 14.54 3.82
CA LYS A 30 -1.75 15.41 3.45
C LYS A 30 -2.18 15.25 1.98
N LEU A 31 -2.22 14.00 1.52
CA LEU A 31 -2.62 13.63 0.17
C LEU A 31 -4.01 12.98 0.18
N ASP A 32 -4.74 13.15 -0.92
CA ASP A 32 -5.95 12.37 -1.17
C ASP A 32 -5.56 10.94 -1.57
N ILE A 33 -6.24 9.92 -1.05
CA ILE A 33 -6.02 8.53 -1.45
C ILE A 33 -6.31 8.30 -2.94
N GLU A 34 -7.19 9.10 -3.53
CA GLU A 34 -7.51 9.03 -4.95
C GLU A 34 -6.50 9.77 -5.85
N SER A 35 -5.54 10.51 -5.26
CA SER A 35 -4.46 11.17 -5.99
C SER A 35 -3.55 10.16 -6.70
N THR A 36 -2.72 10.66 -7.62
CA THR A 36 -1.72 9.83 -8.31
C THR A 36 -0.78 9.14 -7.32
N GLU A 37 -0.34 9.87 -6.30
CA GLU A 37 0.51 9.40 -5.23
C GLU A 37 -0.21 8.40 -4.32
N GLY A 38 -1.48 8.66 -4.00
CA GLY A 38 -2.32 7.74 -3.22
C GLY A 38 -2.53 6.40 -3.93
N ARG A 39 -2.86 6.42 -5.23
CA ARG A 39 -3.00 5.20 -6.05
C ARG A 39 -1.68 4.45 -6.21
N ARG A 40 -0.55 5.18 -6.30
CA ARG A 40 0.79 4.57 -6.29
C ARG A 40 1.08 3.90 -4.94
N ALA A 41 0.74 4.56 -3.82
CA ALA A 41 0.89 3.98 -2.49
C ALA A 41 0.06 2.69 -2.32
N ILE A 42 -1.17 2.64 -2.84
CA ILE A 42 -1.98 1.40 -2.87
C ILE A 42 -1.24 0.29 -3.60
N THR A 43 -0.73 0.57 -4.79
CA THR A 43 -0.02 -0.43 -5.61
C THR A 43 1.17 -1.01 -4.85
N ILE A 44 2.00 -0.14 -4.26
CA ILE A 44 3.18 -0.55 -3.48
C ILE A 44 2.78 -1.31 -2.22
N ALA A 45 1.75 -0.88 -1.51
CA ALA A 45 1.29 -1.56 -0.29
C ALA A 45 0.77 -2.97 -0.59
N VAL A 46 0.03 -3.14 -1.68
CA VAL A 46 -0.42 -4.47 -2.15
C VAL A 46 0.78 -5.35 -2.48
N ASP A 47 1.75 -4.83 -3.25
CA ASP A 47 2.96 -5.57 -3.61
C ASP A 47 3.74 -6.00 -2.35
N LEU A 48 3.88 -5.10 -1.36
CA LEU A 48 4.55 -5.39 -0.09
C LEU A 48 3.85 -6.48 0.71
N VAL A 49 2.52 -6.44 0.84
CA VAL A 49 1.75 -7.47 1.55
C VAL A 49 1.89 -8.83 0.86
N GLN A 50 1.89 -8.87 -0.47
CA GLN A 50 2.11 -10.10 -1.24
C GLN A 50 3.51 -10.69 -1.09
N THR A 51 4.50 -9.90 -0.64
CA THR A 51 5.82 -10.42 -0.25
C THR A 51 5.88 -10.99 1.17
N ASN A 52 4.73 -11.11 1.85
CA ASN A 52 4.59 -11.58 3.22
C ASN A 52 5.36 -10.72 4.23
N ILE A 53 5.32 -9.40 4.03
CA ILE A 53 5.90 -8.42 4.96
C ILE A 53 5.20 -8.50 6.33
N ALA A 54 5.96 -8.31 7.39
CA ALA A 54 5.38 -8.21 8.73
C ALA A 54 4.47 -6.96 8.82
N PRO A 55 3.23 -7.08 9.33
CA PRO A 55 2.27 -5.97 9.40
C PRO A 55 2.83 -4.69 10.01
N GLU A 56 3.62 -4.80 11.08
CA GLU A 56 4.23 -3.67 11.79
C GLU A 56 5.30 -2.93 10.97
N LYS A 57 5.80 -3.53 9.89
CA LYS A 57 6.80 -2.93 9.00
C LYS A 57 6.20 -2.29 7.76
N LEU A 58 4.93 -2.57 7.45
CA LEU A 58 4.32 -2.16 6.18
C LEU A 58 4.40 -0.65 5.96
N LEU A 59 4.02 0.16 6.95
CA LEU A 59 4.03 1.62 6.82
C LEU A 59 5.45 2.18 6.61
N ALA A 60 6.44 1.63 7.31
CA ALA A 60 7.82 2.07 7.19
C ALA A 60 8.39 1.76 5.81
N GLU A 61 8.16 0.54 5.30
CA GLU A 61 8.60 0.12 3.97
C GLU A 61 7.84 0.88 2.86
N LEU A 62 6.52 1.08 3.02
CA LEU A 62 5.70 1.89 2.12
C LEU A 62 6.27 3.32 2.02
N SER A 63 6.54 3.94 3.16
CA SER A 63 7.11 5.29 3.21
C SER A 63 8.46 5.36 2.50
N GLN A 64 9.33 4.37 2.77
CA GLN A 64 10.64 4.29 2.14
C GLN A 64 10.54 4.13 0.62
N GLN A 65 9.62 3.31 0.11
CA GLN A 65 9.43 3.13 -1.33
C GLN A 65 8.82 4.36 -1.99
N MET A 66 7.91 5.05 -1.31
CA MET A 66 7.30 6.28 -1.84
C MET A 66 8.32 7.42 -1.95
N ASP A 67 9.27 7.50 -1.03
CA ASP A 67 10.34 8.50 -1.03
C ASP A 67 11.45 8.19 -2.07
N ARG A 68 11.54 6.95 -2.56
CA ARG A 68 12.42 6.58 -3.70
C ARG A 68 11.81 7.13 -5.00
N ARG A 69 12.49 8.13 -5.58
CA ARG A 69 12.14 8.80 -6.85
C ARG A 69 12.33 7.88 -8.05
#